data_AF-A0A7V7V2G2-F1
#
_entry.id   AF-A0A7V7V2G2-F1
#
_cell.length_a   1.000
_cell.length_b   1.000
_cell.length_c   1.000
_cell.angle_alpha   90.00
_cell.angle_beta   90.00
_cell.angle_gamma   90.00
#
_symmetry.space_group_name_H-M   'P 1'
#
loop_
_entity.id
_entity.type
_entity.pdbx_description
1 polymer ?
#
loop_
_entity_poly.entity_id
_entity_poly.type
_entity_poly.pdbx_seq_one_letter_code
_entity_poly.pdbx_strand_id
1 'polypeptide(L)'
;MKKVISFFLLLLCLIVVNETYAYSPKSLPISQNSNQWEVNIDQSKKTSTNMLQAKKDEFQTYQFSVKNVGNNEVYNVQVEVFRNEPKTKTKYELFSLKENRLASGKTGFEHANFPVATKADEVDVIITWQEHPFRSMRNGQKVAPQKFKEHFVFKDTKK
;
A
#
# COMPACT_ATOMS: atom_id res chain seq x y z
N MET A 1 -40.89 -5.14 -31.55
CA MET A 1 -40.65 -4.68 -30.16
C MET A 1 -39.53 -5.44 -29.44
N LYS A 2 -39.48 -6.79 -29.45
CA LYS A 2 -38.42 -7.57 -28.78
C LYS A 2 -36.97 -7.19 -29.16
N LYS A 3 -36.70 -6.92 -30.45
CA LYS A 3 -35.36 -6.50 -30.94
C LYS A 3 -34.93 -5.11 -30.45
N VAL A 4 -35.89 -4.19 -30.28
CA VAL A 4 -35.63 -2.83 -29.78
C VAL A 4 -35.38 -2.85 -28.28
N ILE A 5 -36.14 -3.66 -27.54
CA ILE A 5 -35.94 -3.87 -26.10
C ILE A 5 -34.56 -4.51 -25.84
N SER A 6 -34.16 -5.49 -26.65
CA SER A 6 -32.83 -6.11 -26.53
C SER A 6 -31.68 -5.14 -26.80
N PHE A 7 -31.86 -4.19 -27.73
CA PHE A 7 -30.85 -3.18 -28.03
C PHE A 7 -30.73 -2.13 -26.91
N PHE A 8 -31.86 -1.72 -26.34
CA PHE A 8 -31.88 -0.84 -25.15
C PHE A 8 -31.25 -1.50 -23.92
N LEU A 9 -31.47 -2.81 -23.72
CA LEU A 9 -30.87 -3.55 -22.62
C LEU A 9 -29.34 -3.66 -22.75
N LEU A 10 -28.84 -3.84 -23.98
CA LEU A 10 -27.40 -3.86 -24.27
C LEU A 10 -26.75 -2.48 -24.05
N LEU A 11 -27.46 -1.40 -24.39
CA LEU A 11 -27.01 -0.03 -24.15
C LEU A 11 -26.90 0.28 -22.65
N LEU A 12 -27.83 -0.23 -21.82
CA LEU A 12 -27.81 -0.01 -20.38
C LEU A 12 -26.59 -0.65 -19.69
N CYS A 13 -26.11 -1.79 -20.19
CA CYS A 13 -24.93 -2.48 -19.65
C CYS A 13 -23.63 -1.69 -19.86
N LEU A 14 -23.56 -0.79 -20.84
CA LEU A 14 -22.36 0.03 -21.12
C LEU A 14 -22.24 1.24 -20.19
N ILE A 15 -23.29 1.61 -19.47
CA ILE A 15 -23.33 2.81 -18.61
C ILE A 15 -22.86 2.48 -17.17
N VAL A 16 -22.68 1.20 -16.84
CA VAL A 16 -22.13 0.78 -15.54
C VAL A 16 -20.60 0.81 -15.60
N VAL A 17 -20.04 1.98 -15.92
CA VAL A 17 -18.66 2.27 -15.55
C VAL A 17 -18.68 2.51 -14.05
N ASN A 18 -18.26 1.48 -13.30
CA ASN A 18 -17.86 1.69 -11.92
C ASN A 18 -16.72 2.70 -11.94
N GLU A 19 -16.99 3.92 -11.48
CA GLU A 19 -15.97 4.85 -11.01
C GLU A 19 -15.14 4.09 -9.97
N THR A 20 -14.03 3.50 -10.38
CA THR A 20 -13.03 3.03 -9.45
C THR A 20 -12.52 4.30 -8.76
N TYR A 21 -12.86 4.46 -7.48
CA TYR A 21 -12.31 5.52 -6.64
C TYR A 21 -10.78 5.34 -6.54
N ALA A 22 -10.05 5.81 -7.55
CA ALA A 22 -8.63 6.05 -7.45
C ALA A 22 -8.48 7.34 -6.65
N TYR A 23 -8.68 7.25 -5.34
CA TYR A 23 -8.29 8.31 -4.42
C TYR A 23 -6.81 8.59 -4.69
N SER A 24 -6.53 9.73 -5.33
CA SER A 24 -5.19 10.22 -5.62
C SER A 24 -4.93 11.39 -4.69
N PRO A 25 -4.54 11.13 -3.45
CA PRO A 25 -4.35 12.18 -2.49
C PRO A 25 -3.21 13.13 -2.90
N LYS A 26 -3.33 14.38 -2.46
CA LYS A 26 -2.51 15.51 -2.88
C LYS A 26 -1.24 15.59 -2.04
N SER A 27 -0.12 15.10 -2.56
CA SER A 27 1.23 15.17 -1.95
C SER A 27 1.39 14.43 -0.61
N LEU A 28 2.60 13.95 -0.31
CA LEU A 28 2.94 13.41 1.02
C LEU A 28 2.96 14.58 2.04
N PRO A 29 2.46 14.41 3.28
CA PRO A 29 1.99 13.19 3.96
C PRO A 29 0.56 12.77 3.58
N ILE A 30 0.26 11.48 3.72
CA ILE A 30 -0.84 10.83 3.04
C ILE A 30 -1.21 9.46 3.64
N SER A 31 -2.47 9.05 3.49
CA SER A 31 -2.96 7.74 3.92
C SER A 31 -3.74 7.04 2.81
N GLN A 32 -3.60 5.73 2.71
CA GLN A 32 -4.42 4.87 1.85
C GLN A 32 -4.90 3.64 2.62
N ASN A 33 -6.10 3.18 2.30
CA ASN A 33 -6.76 2.08 2.97
C ASN A 33 -7.24 1.04 1.96
N SER A 34 -7.19 -0.23 2.36
CA SER A 34 -7.88 -1.36 1.73
C SER A 34 -8.73 -2.08 2.77
N ASN A 35 -9.32 -3.22 2.39
CA ASN A 35 -10.02 -4.08 3.34
C ASN A 35 -9.07 -4.72 4.37
N GLN A 36 -7.78 -4.84 4.06
CA GLN A 36 -6.80 -5.52 4.91
C GLN A 36 -5.83 -4.54 5.58
N TRP A 37 -5.47 -3.45 4.90
CA TRP A 37 -4.37 -2.58 5.32
C TRP A 37 -4.79 -1.12 5.41
N GLU A 38 -4.32 -0.46 6.46
CA GLU A 38 -4.21 0.99 6.54
C GLU A 38 -2.72 1.33 6.44
N VAL A 39 -2.35 2.11 5.43
CA VAL A 39 -0.97 2.50 5.12
C VAL A 39 -0.84 4.00 5.22
N ASN A 40 0.02 4.46 6.12
CA ASN A 40 0.20 5.87 6.45
C ASN A 40 1.65 6.31 6.17
N ILE A 41 1.80 7.41 5.45
CA ILE A 41 3.05 8.16 5.32
C ILE A 41 2.81 9.54 5.93
N ASP A 42 3.18 9.71 7.19
CA ASP A 42 2.95 10.93 7.97
C ASP A 42 4.15 11.87 7.94
N GLN A 43 3.93 13.08 8.47
CA GLN A 43 5.03 13.99 8.75
C GLN A 43 6.04 13.33 9.69
N SER A 44 7.31 13.57 9.43
CA SER A 44 8.38 13.14 10.32
C SER A 44 8.17 13.68 11.74
N LYS A 45 8.29 12.81 12.74
CA LYS A 45 8.36 13.21 14.15
C LYS A 45 9.66 13.99 14.37
N LYS A 46 9.56 15.32 14.50
CA LYS A 46 10.66 16.17 14.99
C LYS A 46 10.98 15.76 16.42
N THR A 47 12.08 15.04 16.69
CA THR A 47 12.80 15.05 17.99
C THR A 47 13.92 14.00 18.07
N SER A 48 15.12 14.33 17.59
CA SER A 48 16.42 14.06 18.24
C SER A 48 17.55 14.50 17.29
N THR A 49 18.70 14.90 17.83
CA THR A 49 19.88 15.31 17.04
C THR A 49 20.47 14.18 16.19
N ASN A 50 20.09 12.92 16.45
CA ASN A 50 20.68 11.74 15.84
C ASN A 50 19.83 11.17 14.68
N MET A 51 18.72 11.83 14.33
CA MET A 51 17.83 11.40 13.25
C MET A 51 18.13 12.14 11.95
N LEU A 52 17.98 11.45 10.82
CA LEU A 52 18.11 12.05 9.50
C LEU A 52 17.11 13.20 9.36
N GLN A 53 17.62 14.38 9.01
CA GLN A 53 16.81 15.57 8.78
C GLN A 53 16.67 15.84 7.30
N ALA A 54 15.53 16.41 6.91
CA ALA A 54 15.30 16.89 5.57
C ALA A 54 16.43 17.83 5.11
N LYS A 55 16.81 17.71 3.84
CA LYS A 55 17.81 18.57 3.22
C LYS A 55 17.15 19.31 2.07
N LYS A 56 17.17 20.64 2.17
CA LYS A 56 16.54 21.54 1.20
C LYS A 56 16.95 21.14 -0.23
N ASP A 57 15.97 21.09 -1.13
CA ASP A 57 16.11 20.76 -2.55
C ASP A 57 16.62 19.33 -2.86
N GLU A 58 16.97 18.53 -1.85
CA GLU A 58 17.46 17.16 -2.02
C GLU A 58 16.41 16.12 -1.61
N PHE A 59 15.94 16.16 -0.37
CA PHE A 59 14.93 15.21 0.13
C PHE A 59 14.17 15.75 1.34
N GLN A 60 12.94 15.26 1.51
CA GLN A 60 12.13 15.41 2.72
C GLN A 60 12.13 14.10 3.50
N THR A 61 11.82 14.17 4.80
CA THR A 61 11.72 13.00 5.67
C THR A 61 10.29 12.76 6.13
N TYR A 62 9.88 11.50 6.15
CA TYR A 62 8.53 11.08 6.53
C TYR A 62 8.55 9.96 7.56
N GLN A 63 7.42 9.76 8.23
CA GLN A 63 7.18 8.59 9.06
C GLN A 63 6.25 7.63 8.32
N PHE A 64 6.51 6.33 8.40
CA PHE A 64 5.70 5.29 7.80
C PHE A 64 5.04 4.43 8.87
N SER A 65 3.80 4.01 8.63
CA SER A 65 3.20 2.91 9.38
C SER A 65 2.26 2.05 8.54
N VAL A 66 2.15 0.78 8.92
CA VAL A 66 1.16 -0.17 8.36
C VAL A 66 0.43 -0.85 9.50
N LYS A 67 -0.90 -0.80 9.42
CA LYS A 67 -1.82 -1.44 10.36
C LYS A 67 -2.66 -2.47 9.63
N ASN A 68 -2.77 -3.65 10.25
CA ASN A 68 -3.75 -4.65 9.83
C ASN A 68 -5.14 -4.20 10.30
N VAL A 69 -6.00 -3.80 9.37
CA VAL A 69 -7.41 -3.43 9.64
C VAL A 69 -8.40 -4.53 9.22
N GLY A 70 -7.91 -5.59 8.58
CA GLY A 70 -8.73 -6.75 8.24
C GLY A 70 -9.17 -7.52 9.48
N ASN A 71 -10.22 -8.33 9.34
CA ASN A 71 -10.86 -9.01 10.46
C ASN A 71 -10.00 -10.10 11.11
N ASN A 72 -8.96 -10.58 10.43
CA ASN A 72 -8.18 -11.73 10.84
C ASN A 72 -6.70 -11.38 11.02
N GLU A 73 -6.06 -12.18 11.85
CA GLU A 73 -4.60 -12.25 11.90
C GLU A 73 -4.02 -12.80 10.61
N VAL A 74 -2.87 -12.25 10.22
CA VAL A 74 -2.11 -12.65 9.04
C VAL A 74 -0.68 -12.98 9.41
N TYR A 75 -0.01 -13.73 8.54
CA TYR A 75 1.32 -14.28 8.80
C TYR A 75 2.29 -13.94 7.69
N ASN A 76 3.58 -14.03 8.01
CA ASN A 76 4.70 -13.77 7.11
C ASN A 76 4.49 -12.49 6.30
N VAL A 77 4.14 -11.41 6.99
CA VAL A 77 3.89 -10.12 6.37
C VAL A 77 5.23 -9.51 6.00
N GLN A 78 5.38 -9.13 4.73
CA GLN A 78 6.53 -8.39 4.23
C GLN A 78 6.04 -7.10 3.60
N VAL A 79 6.64 -5.99 4.03
CA VAL A 79 6.39 -4.66 3.50
C VAL A 79 7.67 -4.17 2.83
N GLU A 80 7.57 -3.77 1.58
CA GLU A 80 8.67 -3.23 0.79
C GLU A 80 8.29 -1.85 0.29
N VAL A 81 9.14 -0.85 0.54
CA VAL A 81 8.86 0.54 0.18
C VAL A 81 9.89 1.03 -0.81
N PHE A 82 9.43 1.56 -1.92
CA PHE A 82 10.27 2.09 -2.99
C PHE A 82 9.87 3.52 -3.33
N ARG A 83 10.79 4.27 -3.92
CA ARG A 83 10.48 5.52 -4.61
C ARG A 83 10.99 5.51 -6.03
N ASN A 84 10.37 6.32 -6.88
CA ASN A 84 10.90 6.54 -8.22
C ASN A 84 12.12 7.48 -8.23
N GLU A 85 12.82 7.45 -9.36
CA GLU A 85 13.96 8.33 -9.66
C GLU A 85 13.73 9.01 -11.01
N PRO A 86 14.08 10.30 -11.17
CA PRO A 86 13.93 10.97 -12.44
C PRO A 86 14.76 10.30 -13.53
N LYS A 87 14.19 10.25 -14.74
CA LYS A 87 14.85 9.74 -15.95
C LYS A 87 15.19 8.24 -15.92
N THR A 88 14.67 7.48 -14.95
CA THR A 88 14.84 6.02 -14.90
C THR A 88 13.49 5.33 -14.70
N LYS A 89 13.40 4.06 -15.14
CA LYS A 89 12.27 3.17 -14.83
C LYS A 89 12.50 2.38 -13.53
N THR A 90 13.73 2.40 -13.02
CA THR A 90 14.14 1.64 -11.84
C THR A 90 13.76 2.42 -10.59
N LYS A 91 13.04 1.77 -9.68
CA LYS A 91 12.69 2.33 -8.37
C LYS A 91 13.74 1.95 -7.35
N TYR A 92 14.00 2.85 -6.41
CA TYR A 92 15.00 2.65 -5.36
C TYR A 92 14.30 2.22 -4.09
N GLU A 93 14.79 1.14 -3.48
CA GLU A 93 14.31 0.70 -2.18
C GLU A 93 14.65 1.76 -1.13
N LEU A 94 13.66 2.07 -0.29
CA LEU A 94 13.83 2.89 0.90
C LEU A 94 14.09 1.99 2.11
N PHE A 95 13.25 0.96 2.27
CA PHE A 95 13.40 -0.07 3.29
C PHE A 95 12.47 -1.25 3.02
N SER A 96 12.77 -2.38 3.67
CA SER A 96 11.91 -3.55 3.77
C SER A 96 11.78 -4.00 5.22
N LEU A 97 10.57 -4.38 5.63
CA LEU A 97 10.26 -4.87 6.96
C LEU A 97 9.51 -6.19 6.87
N LYS A 98 9.68 -7.04 7.90
CA LYS A 98 9.03 -8.34 7.98
C LYS A 98 8.46 -8.56 9.38
N GLU A 99 7.26 -9.11 9.46
CA GLU A 99 6.63 -9.53 10.69
C GLU A 99 6.06 -10.94 10.51
N ASN A 100 6.34 -11.84 11.45
CA ASN A 100 5.93 -13.24 11.34
C ASN A 100 4.41 -13.38 11.49
N ARG A 101 3.81 -12.51 12.30
CA ARG A 101 2.41 -12.59 12.68
C ARG A 101 1.89 -11.21 13.05
N LEU A 102 0.79 -10.79 12.45
CA LEU A 102 0.18 -9.49 12.72
C LEU A 102 -1.33 -9.62 12.96
N ALA A 103 -1.73 -9.39 14.22
CA ALA A 103 -3.12 -9.47 14.63
C ALA A 103 -3.97 -8.34 14.03
N SER A 104 -5.27 -8.58 13.91
CA SER A 104 -6.25 -7.56 13.52
C SER A 104 -6.21 -6.36 14.47
N GLY A 105 -6.32 -5.16 13.90
CA GLY A 105 -6.28 -3.88 14.63
C GLY A 105 -4.90 -3.43 15.11
N LYS A 106 -3.84 -4.21 14.85
CA LYS A 106 -2.47 -3.88 15.29
C LYS A 106 -1.67 -3.21 14.19
N THR A 107 -0.91 -2.19 14.59
CA THR A 107 0.19 -1.62 13.79
C THR A 107 1.38 -2.55 13.92
N GLY A 108 1.81 -3.13 12.79
CA GLY A 108 2.92 -4.09 12.77
C GLY A 108 4.24 -3.47 12.30
N PHE A 109 4.15 -2.36 11.58
CA PHE A 109 5.31 -1.76 10.95
C PHE A 109 5.31 -0.27 11.22
N GLU A 110 6.45 0.22 11.69
CA GLU A 110 6.72 1.64 11.83
C GLU A 110 8.16 1.91 11.36
N HIS A 111 8.34 2.96 10.57
CA HIS A 111 9.68 3.42 10.17
C HIS A 111 9.72 4.94 10.26
N ALA A 112 10.62 5.47 11.07
CA ALA A 112 10.79 6.90 11.23
C ALA A 112 11.78 7.47 10.19
N ASN A 113 11.52 8.71 9.77
CA ASN A 113 12.46 9.58 9.06
C ASN A 113 13.11 8.98 7.81
N PHE A 114 12.35 8.23 7.03
CA PHE A 114 12.84 7.74 5.75
C PHE A 114 12.90 8.89 4.73
N PRO A 115 13.97 8.99 3.92
CA PRO A 115 14.14 10.10 2.97
C PRO A 115 13.42 9.83 1.65
N VAL A 116 12.60 10.78 1.22
CA VAL A 116 12.01 10.82 -0.12
C VAL A 116 12.58 12.02 -0.85
N ALA A 117 13.25 11.77 -1.98
CA ALA A 117 13.90 12.84 -2.74
C ALA A 117 12.87 13.87 -3.24
N THR A 118 13.21 15.16 -3.22
CA THR A 118 12.33 16.25 -3.70
C THR A 118 11.94 16.09 -5.17
N LYS A 119 12.79 15.40 -5.93
CA LYS A 119 12.60 15.08 -7.34
C LYS A 119 11.76 13.82 -7.57
N ALA A 120 11.53 12.99 -6.55
CA ALA A 120 10.61 11.86 -6.64
C ALA A 120 9.16 12.37 -6.62
N ASP A 121 8.27 11.68 -7.31
CA ASP A 121 6.82 11.98 -7.32
C ASP A 121 5.98 10.73 -7.09
N GLU A 122 6.61 9.58 -6.84
CA GLU A 122 5.93 8.33 -6.54
C GLU A 122 6.66 7.58 -5.43
N VAL A 123 5.88 7.12 -4.43
CA VAL A 123 6.28 6.13 -3.44
C VAL A 123 5.37 4.92 -3.58
N ASP A 124 5.98 3.75 -3.69
CA ASP A 124 5.30 2.47 -3.78
C ASP A 124 5.46 1.73 -2.47
N VAL A 125 4.36 1.17 -2.00
CA VAL A 125 4.35 0.26 -0.86
C VAL A 125 3.76 -1.05 -1.33
N ILE A 126 4.56 -2.10 -1.29
CA ILE A 126 4.15 -3.46 -1.62
C ILE A 126 4.02 -4.22 -0.31
N ILE A 127 2.84 -4.76 -0.06
CA ILE A 127 2.58 -5.59 1.11
C ILE A 127 2.26 -6.99 0.61
N THR A 128 3.01 -7.98 1.09
CA THR A 128 2.68 -9.40 0.89
C THR A 128 2.43 -10.04 2.23
N TRP A 129 1.49 -10.98 2.27
CA TRP A 129 1.16 -11.74 3.47
C TRP A 129 0.54 -13.08 3.09
N GLN A 130 0.29 -13.89 4.10
CA GLN A 130 -0.52 -15.10 3.96
C GLN A 130 -1.54 -15.15 5.08
N GLU A 131 -2.61 -15.90 4.84
CA GLU A 131 -3.48 -16.37 5.92
C GLU A 131 -2.71 -17.34 6.84
N HIS A 132 -3.43 -18.01 7.74
CA HIS A 132 -2.88 -19.02 8.65
C HIS A 132 -1.83 -19.91 7.96
N PRO A 133 -0.66 -20.19 8.57
CA PRO A 133 0.54 -20.75 7.90
C PRO A 133 0.33 -22.12 7.25
N PHE A 134 -0.82 -22.73 7.44
CA PHE A 134 -1.32 -23.85 6.66
C PHE A 134 -2.84 -23.78 6.58
N ARG A 135 -3.42 -24.27 5.49
CA ARG A 135 -4.84 -24.61 5.42
C ARG A 135 -5.01 -26.10 5.69
N SER A 136 -5.96 -26.46 6.54
CA SER A 136 -6.29 -27.87 6.81
C SER A 136 -7.41 -28.31 5.88
N MET A 137 -7.15 -29.34 5.09
CA MET A 137 -8.16 -29.99 4.24
C MET A 137 -9.09 -30.86 5.10
N ARG A 138 -10.26 -31.25 4.57
CA ARG A 138 -11.22 -32.13 5.28
C ARG A 138 -10.61 -33.47 5.71
N ASN A 139 -9.59 -33.95 5.00
CA ASN A 139 -8.85 -35.18 5.30
C ASN A 139 -7.67 -34.96 6.30
N GLY A 140 -7.54 -33.78 6.90
CA GLY A 140 -6.46 -33.44 7.83
C GLY A 140 -5.12 -33.06 7.18
N GLN A 141 -5.02 -33.13 5.84
CA GLN A 141 -3.81 -32.72 5.13
C GLN A 141 -3.60 -31.22 5.24
N LYS A 142 -2.37 -30.83 5.60
CA LYS A 142 -1.93 -29.42 5.59
C LYS A 142 -1.44 -29.05 4.20
N VAL A 143 -2.00 -27.98 3.63
CA VAL A 143 -1.55 -27.41 2.35
C VAL A 143 -0.98 -26.01 2.56
N ALA A 144 -0.10 -25.61 1.64
CA ALA A 144 0.51 -24.29 1.65
C ALA A 144 -0.57 -23.20 1.68
N PRO A 145 -0.38 -22.13 2.46
CA PRO A 145 -1.35 -21.06 2.55
C PRO A 145 -1.37 -20.23 1.27
N GLN A 146 -2.52 -19.63 0.98
CA GLN A 146 -2.61 -18.62 -0.06
C GLN A 146 -1.75 -17.43 0.34
N LYS A 147 -0.87 -17.01 -0.57
CA LYS A 147 -0.14 -15.74 -0.46
C LYS A 147 -0.92 -14.65 -1.20
N PHE A 148 -0.91 -13.46 -0.61
CA PHE A 148 -1.59 -12.27 -1.11
C PHE A 148 -0.57 -11.15 -1.30
N LYS A 149 -0.91 -10.23 -2.19
CA LYS A 149 -0.13 -9.02 -2.48
C LYS A 149 -1.09 -7.87 -2.69
N GLU A 150 -0.81 -6.75 -2.04
CA GLU A 150 -1.40 -5.44 -2.33
C GLU A 150 -0.29 -4.45 -2.65
N HIS A 151 -0.63 -3.47 -3.49
CA HIS A 151 0.29 -2.45 -3.96
C HIS A 151 -0.38 -1.09 -3.83
N PHE A 152 0.19 -0.24 -2.98
CA PHE A 152 -0.24 1.13 -2.74
C PHE A 152 0.71 2.07 -3.46
N VAL A 153 0.15 3.02 -4.20
CA VAL A 153 0.93 3.99 -4.98
C VAL A 153 0.55 5.40 -4.51
N PHE A 154 1.52 6.10 -3.93
CA PHE A 154 1.37 7.46 -3.45
C PHE A 154 2.04 8.41 -4.43
N LYS A 155 1.24 9.25 -5.09
CA LYS A 155 1.75 10.21 -6.09
C LYS A 155 1.70 11.63 -5.56
N ASP A 156 2.73 12.41 -5.86
CA ASP A 156 2.70 13.86 -5.70
C ASP A 156 2.12 14.50 -6.97
N THR A 157 1.01 15.23 -6.84
CA THR A 157 0.33 15.90 -7.95
C THR A 157 0.87 17.32 -8.21
N LYS A 158 1.90 17.78 -7.50
CA LYS A 158 2.39 19.18 -7.56
C LYS A 158 3.50 19.48 -8.58
N LYS A 159 3.56 18.78 -9.72
CA LYS A 159 4.52 19.12 -10.79
C LYS A 159 3.85 19.58 -12.06
#